data_AF-A0A671M2T9-F1
#
_entry.id   AF-A0A671M2T9-F1
#
_cell.length_a   1.000
_cell.length_b   1.000
_cell.length_c   1.000
_cell.angle_alpha   90.00
_cell.angle_beta   90.00
_cell.angle_gamma   90.00
#
_symmetry.space_group_name_H-M   'P 1'
#
loop_
_entity.id
_entity.type
_entity.pdbx_description
1 polymer ?
#
loop_
_entity_poly.entity_id
_entity_poly.type
_entity_poly.pdbx_seq_one_letter_code
_entity_poly.pdbx_strand_id
1 'polypeptide(L)'
;MELRVGNRYRLGRKIGSGSFGDIYLGTDISVGEEVAIKLECVKTKHPQLHIESKIYKMMQGGVGIPTIKWCGAEGDYNVMVMELLGPSLEDLFNFCSRKFSLKTVLLLADQMISRIEYIHSKNFIHRDVKPDNFLMGLGKKGNLVYIIDFGLAKKYRDARTHQHIPYRENKNLTGTARYASINTHLGIEQSRRDDLESLGYVLMYFNLGSLPWQGLKAATKRQKYERISEKKMSTPIEVLCKGYPSEFATYLNFCRSLRFDDKPDYSYLRQLFRNLFHRQGFSYDYVFDWNMLKFGANRTAEEVERERRERDERMRHSRNPAARGIPAASGRPRPTQDGAPATPLTPTSHTANTSSPRPVTGMERERKVSMRLHRGAPVNVSSSDLTGRQDTSRMSTSQNSIPFDHHGK
;
A
#
# COMPACT_ATOMS: atom_id res chain seq x y z
N MET A 1 20.41 -0.45 22.68
CA MET A 1 20.24 -1.91 22.43
C MET A 1 19.60 -2.09 21.07
N GLU A 2 20.18 -2.90 20.20
CA GLU A 2 19.50 -3.34 18.98
C GLU A 2 18.38 -4.31 19.38
N LEU A 3 17.11 -3.95 19.17
CA LEU A 3 15.99 -4.84 19.42
C LEU A 3 15.99 -5.96 18.38
N ARG A 4 16.00 -7.21 18.85
CA ARG A 4 15.98 -8.42 18.03
C ARG A 4 14.74 -9.23 18.36
N VAL A 5 14.11 -9.77 17.33
CA VAL A 5 12.93 -10.62 17.41
C VAL A 5 13.33 -12.02 16.93
N GLY A 6 12.99 -13.05 17.72
CA GLY A 6 13.26 -14.45 17.38
C GLY A 6 14.74 -14.73 17.11
N ASN A 7 15.65 -14.00 17.76
CA ASN A 7 17.11 -14.03 17.58
C ASN A 7 17.63 -13.88 16.13
N ARG A 8 16.75 -13.50 15.19
CA ARG A 8 17.05 -13.47 13.74
C ARG A 8 16.68 -12.14 13.07
N TYR A 9 15.64 -11.47 13.54
CA TYR A 9 15.13 -10.27 12.88
C TYR A 9 15.49 -9.04 13.70
N ARG A 10 16.23 -8.12 13.08
CA ARG A 10 16.53 -6.82 13.69
C ARG A 10 15.38 -5.87 13.43
N LEU A 11 14.82 -5.29 14.50
CA LEU A 11 13.77 -4.30 14.40
C LEU A 11 14.37 -2.94 14.02
N GLY A 12 13.83 -2.32 12.98
CA GLY A 12 14.22 -0.99 12.50
C GLY A 12 13.19 0.07 12.88
N ARG A 13 13.05 1.08 12.02
CA ARG A 13 12.11 2.19 12.24
C ARG A 13 10.67 1.76 11.98
N LYS A 14 9.72 2.41 12.67
CA LYS A 14 8.29 2.33 12.35
C LYS A 14 8.04 2.86 10.94
N ILE A 15 7.26 2.14 10.14
CA ILE A 15 6.88 2.51 8.76
C ILE A 15 5.37 2.67 8.58
N GLY A 16 4.57 2.21 9.54
CA GLY A 16 3.14 2.41 9.52
C GLY A 16 2.46 1.86 10.77
N SER A 17 1.14 1.90 10.76
CA SER A 17 0.27 1.29 11.77
C SER A 17 -0.88 0.61 11.04
N GLY A 18 -1.13 -0.65 11.38
CA GLY A 18 -2.29 -1.41 10.90
C GLY A 18 -3.40 -1.41 11.94
N SER A 19 -4.47 -2.13 11.61
CA SER A 19 -5.68 -2.23 12.43
C SER A 19 -5.44 -2.78 13.85
N PHE A 20 -4.40 -3.59 14.06
CA PHE A 20 -4.15 -4.30 15.34
C PHE A 20 -2.69 -4.26 15.78
N GLY A 21 -1.91 -3.31 15.28
CA GLY A 21 -0.50 -3.24 15.62
C GLY A 21 0.30 -2.29 14.76
N ASP A 22 1.50 -1.99 15.22
CA ASP A 22 2.45 -1.15 14.52
C ASP A 22 3.28 -1.96 13.53
N ILE A 23 3.61 -1.35 12.40
CA ILE A 23 4.43 -1.97 11.34
C ILE A 23 5.80 -1.31 11.34
N TYR A 24 6.84 -2.13 11.38
CA TYR A 24 8.24 -1.72 11.38
C TYR A 24 8.97 -2.30 10.18
N LEU A 25 9.92 -1.53 9.65
CA LEU A 25 10.96 -2.10 8.80
C LEU A 25 11.85 -2.96 9.67
N GLY A 26 12.25 -4.13 9.19
CA GLY A 26 13.23 -4.98 9.84
C GLY A 26 14.23 -5.55 8.85
N THR A 27 15.21 -6.26 9.37
CA THR A 27 16.22 -6.96 8.57
C THR A 27 16.39 -8.37 9.11
N ASP A 28 16.26 -9.37 8.24
CA ASP A 28 16.68 -10.74 8.53
C ASP A 28 18.21 -10.79 8.54
N ILE A 29 18.82 -10.93 9.71
CA ILE A 29 20.27 -10.85 9.87
C ILE A 29 21.00 -12.05 9.25
N SER A 30 20.30 -13.17 9.01
CA SER A 30 20.92 -14.37 8.46
C SER A 30 21.24 -14.23 6.97
N VAL A 31 20.44 -13.47 6.23
CA VAL A 31 20.54 -13.32 4.77
C VAL A 31 20.64 -11.86 4.32
N GLY A 32 20.53 -10.89 5.24
CA GLY A 32 20.58 -9.46 4.94
C GLY A 32 19.35 -8.93 4.20
N GLU A 33 18.22 -9.62 4.26
CA GLU A 33 16.98 -9.27 3.55
C GLU A 33 16.12 -8.31 4.39
N GLU A 34 15.59 -7.26 3.77
CA GLU A 34 14.62 -6.38 4.42
C GLU A 34 13.24 -7.05 4.54
N VAL A 35 12.59 -6.87 5.69
CA VAL A 35 11.30 -7.48 6.03
C VAL A 35 10.36 -6.44 6.64
N ALA A 36 9.06 -6.71 6.62
CA ALA A 36 8.10 -5.98 7.44
C ALA A 36 7.79 -6.77 8.72
N ILE A 37 7.77 -6.09 9.86
CA ILE A 37 7.52 -6.68 11.18
C ILE A 37 6.28 -6.00 11.79
N LYS A 38 5.20 -6.76 11.96
CA LYS A 38 3.98 -6.32 12.66
C LYS A 38 4.08 -6.72 14.13
N LEU A 39 3.88 -5.75 15.03
CA LEU A 39 3.89 -5.92 16.47
C LEU A 39 2.51 -5.63 17.07
N GLU A 40 1.98 -6.57 17.84
CA GLU A 40 0.74 -6.42 18.61
C GLU A 40 1.06 -6.63 20.09
N CYS A 41 0.71 -5.67 20.95
CA CYS A 41 0.90 -5.82 22.39
C CYS A 41 0.01 -6.95 22.93
N VAL A 42 0.58 -7.89 23.68
CA VAL A 42 -0.16 -9.04 24.26
C VAL A 42 -1.25 -8.62 25.25
N LYS A 43 -1.12 -7.41 25.81
CA LYS A 43 -2.07 -6.83 26.77
C LYS A 43 -3.28 -6.18 26.08
N THR A 44 -3.36 -6.19 24.75
CA THR A 44 -4.54 -5.72 24.03
C THR A 44 -5.76 -6.54 24.41
N LYS A 45 -6.93 -5.90 24.50
CA LYS A 45 -8.18 -6.56 24.94
C LYS A 45 -8.59 -7.72 24.04
N HIS A 46 -8.25 -7.65 22.76
CA HIS A 46 -8.62 -8.63 21.75
C HIS A 46 -7.42 -8.90 20.82
N PRO A 47 -6.46 -9.78 21.21
CA PRO A 47 -5.29 -10.09 20.40
C PRO A 47 -5.67 -10.96 19.20
N GLN A 48 -5.18 -10.60 18.01
CA GLN A 48 -5.64 -11.14 16.74
C GLN A 48 -4.48 -11.54 15.82
N LEU A 49 -3.24 -11.14 16.12
CA LEU A 49 -2.11 -11.31 15.20
C LEU A 49 -1.82 -12.80 14.88
N HIS A 50 -1.99 -13.68 15.86
CA HIS A 50 -1.89 -15.13 15.66
C HIS A 50 -3.00 -15.71 14.78
N ILE A 51 -4.20 -15.12 14.81
CA ILE A 51 -5.31 -15.52 13.93
C ILE A 51 -5.01 -15.04 12.51
N GLU A 52 -4.60 -13.78 12.38
CA GLU A 52 -4.18 -13.19 11.10
C GLU A 52 -3.07 -14.02 10.44
N SER A 53 -2.05 -14.44 11.19
CA SER A 53 -0.95 -15.26 10.65
C SER A 53 -1.42 -16.62 10.14
N LYS A 54 -2.42 -17.25 10.78
CA LYS A 54 -3.05 -18.49 10.28
C LYS A 54 -3.80 -18.24 8.97
N ILE A 55 -4.48 -17.09 8.84
CA ILE A 55 -5.16 -16.72 7.58
C ILE A 55 -4.13 -16.55 6.47
N TYR A 56 -3.04 -15.79 6.69
CA TYR A 56 -1.97 -15.70 5.70
C TYR A 56 -1.40 -17.06 5.30
N LYS A 57 -1.19 -17.98 6.26
CA LYS A 57 -0.74 -19.35 5.96
C LYS A 57 -1.70 -20.11 5.05
N MET A 58 -3.02 -19.98 5.25
CA MET A 58 -4.03 -20.57 4.36
C MET A 58 -4.07 -19.91 2.97
N MET A 59 -3.64 -18.65 2.87
CA MET A 59 -3.60 -17.87 1.63
C MET A 59 -2.29 -18.05 0.83
N GLN A 60 -1.24 -18.64 1.43
CA GLN A 60 0.08 -18.80 0.78
C GLN A 60 -0.01 -19.49 -0.58
N GLY A 61 0.88 -19.09 -1.49
CA GLY A 61 0.87 -19.50 -2.90
C GLY A 61 -0.06 -18.66 -3.79
N GLY A 62 -0.90 -17.81 -3.20
CA GLY A 62 -1.75 -16.86 -3.93
C GLY A 62 -0.97 -15.74 -4.58
N VAL A 63 -1.33 -15.38 -5.81
CA VAL A 63 -0.76 -14.24 -6.52
C VAL A 63 -1.08 -12.94 -5.75
N GLY A 64 -0.04 -12.18 -5.41
CA GLY A 64 -0.15 -10.94 -4.64
C GLY A 64 -0.61 -11.13 -3.19
N ILE A 65 -0.29 -12.29 -2.61
CA ILE A 65 -0.34 -12.51 -1.16
C ILE A 65 1.09 -12.47 -0.60
N PRO A 66 1.39 -11.62 0.40
CA PRO A 66 2.72 -11.56 1.00
C PRO A 66 3.08 -12.87 1.71
N THR A 67 4.35 -13.26 1.64
CA THR A 67 4.84 -14.43 2.39
C THR A 67 5.05 -14.12 3.87
N ILE A 68 4.52 -14.97 4.76
CA ILE A 68 4.87 -14.94 6.18
C ILE A 68 6.17 -15.71 6.39
N LYS A 69 7.17 -15.04 6.97
CA LYS A 69 8.49 -15.61 7.27
C LYS A 69 8.54 -16.20 8.67
N TRP A 70 7.94 -15.52 9.64
CA TRP A 70 7.94 -15.97 11.04
C TRP A 70 6.77 -15.36 11.82
N CYS A 71 6.30 -16.05 12.85
CA CYS A 71 5.33 -15.53 13.80
C CYS A 71 5.55 -16.18 15.17
N GLY A 72 5.52 -15.39 16.23
CA GLY A 72 5.74 -15.85 17.61
C GLY A 72 5.50 -14.72 18.61
N ALA A 73 5.86 -14.96 19.87
CA ALA A 73 5.82 -13.98 20.94
C ALA A 73 7.24 -13.59 21.36
N GLU A 74 7.46 -12.31 21.65
CA GLU A 74 8.73 -11.75 22.12
C GLU A 74 8.42 -10.69 23.19
N GLY A 75 8.73 -11.00 24.45
CA GLY A 75 8.36 -10.13 25.59
C GLY A 75 6.85 -9.86 25.65
N ASP A 76 6.49 -8.57 25.71
CA ASP A 76 5.11 -8.10 25.76
C ASP A 76 4.42 -8.00 24.38
N TYR A 77 5.00 -8.58 23.33
CA TYR A 77 4.47 -8.48 21.96
C TYR A 77 4.27 -9.83 21.27
N ASN A 78 3.12 -9.98 20.61
CA ASN A 78 2.98 -10.89 19.49
C ASN A 78 3.66 -10.25 18.27
N VAL A 79 4.37 -11.04 17.49
CA VAL A 79 5.16 -10.55 16.37
C VAL A 79 4.91 -11.40 15.13
N MET A 80 4.78 -10.74 13.97
CA MET A 80 4.65 -11.37 12.67
C MET A 80 5.59 -10.71 11.67
N VAL A 81 6.50 -11.51 11.12
CA VAL A 81 7.48 -11.09 10.12
C VAL A 81 7.03 -11.55 8.74
N MET A 82 7.01 -10.63 7.77
CA MET A 82 6.49 -10.87 6.43
C MET A 82 7.36 -10.22 5.34
N GLU A 83 7.14 -10.64 4.09
CA GLU A 83 7.70 -10.03 2.87
C GLU A 83 7.50 -8.51 2.91
N LEU A 84 8.59 -7.76 2.74
CA LEU A 84 8.50 -6.31 2.58
C LEU A 84 7.95 -5.99 1.18
N LEU A 85 6.98 -5.09 1.11
CA LEU A 85 6.37 -4.63 -0.13
C LEU A 85 6.70 -3.16 -0.41
N GLY A 86 6.28 -2.68 -1.57
CA GLY A 86 6.36 -1.29 -1.97
C GLY A 86 5.28 -0.41 -1.34
N PRO A 87 5.11 0.82 -1.85
CA PRO A 87 4.11 1.77 -1.32
C PRO A 87 2.68 1.25 -1.50
N SER A 88 1.78 1.72 -0.64
CA SER A 88 0.34 1.48 -0.78
C SER A 88 -0.24 2.27 -1.97
N LEU A 89 -1.45 1.91 -2.41
CA LEU A 89 -2.15 2.68 -3.44
C LEU A 89 -2.54 4.08 -2.93
N GLU A 90 -2.76 4.29 -1.62
CA GLU A 90 -2.96 5.64 -1.07
C GLU A 90 -1.69 6.48 -1.18
N ASP A 91 -0.52 5.91 -0.86
CA ASP A 91 0.77 6.60 -1.00
C ASP A 91 1.04 6.99 -2.45
N LEU A 92 0.80 6.06 -3.39
CA LEU A 92 0.95 6.29 -4.81
C LEU A 92 -0.07 7.30 -5.36
N PHE A 93 -1.29 7.30 -4.81
CA PHE A 93 -2.31 8.28 -5.17
C PHE A 93 -1.90 9.68 -4.74
N ASN A 94 -1.39 9.84 -3.51
CA ASN A 94 -0.85 11.11 -3.04
C ASN A 94 0.38 11.54 -3.87
N PHE A 95 1.27 10.61 -4.22
CA PHE A 95 2.40 10.87 -5.11
C PHE A 95 1.99 11.34 -6.51
N CYS A 96 0.85 10.86 -7.02
CA CYS A 96 0.26 11.30 -8.29
C CYS A 96 -0.70 12.50 -8.10
N SER A 97 -0.49 13.33 -7.07
CA SER A 97 -1.30 14.52 -6.79
C SER A 97 -2.80 14.23 -6.66
N ARG A 98 -3.14 13.06 -6.10
CA ARG A 98 -4.50 12.58 -5.85
C ARG A 98 -5.37 12.50 -7.11
N LYS A 99 -4.75 12.16 -8.23
CA LYS A 99 -5.44 11.94 -9.50
C LYS A 99 -4.75 10.81 -10.26
N PHE A 100 -5.49 9.74 -10.51
CA PHE A 100 -5.05 8.71 -11.44
C PHE A 100 -5.69 8.90 -12.81
N SER A 101 -4.97 8.50 -13.85
CA SER A 101 -5.53 8.34 -15.18
C SER A 101 -6.50 7.16 -15.21
N LEU A 102 -7.45 7.20 -16.15
CA LEU A 102 -8.38 6.08 -16.36
C LEU A 102 -7.60 4.77 -16.65
N LYS A 103 -6.52 4.83 -17.43
CA LYS A 103 -5.65 3.67 -17.70
C LYS A 103 -5.16 3.03 -16.41
N THR A 104 -4.61 3.82 -15.47
CA THR A 104 -4.13 3.34 -14.18
C THR A 104 -5.25 2.72 -13.34
N VAL A 105 -6.42 3.37 -13.26
CA VAL A 105 -7.57 2.85 -12.50
C VAL A 105 -8.04 1.51 -13.05
N LEU A 106 -8.09 1.33 -14.38
CA LEU A 106 -8.51 0.07 -15.02
C LEU A 106 -7.48 -1.06 -14.85
N LEU A 107 -6.18 -0.77 -14.96
CA LEU A 107 -5.11 -1.75 -14.66
C LEU A 107 -5.17 -2.23 -13.20
N LEU A 108 -5.44 -1.31 -12.27
CA LEU A 108 -5.61 -1.63 -10.86
C LEU A 108 -6.88 -2.46 -10.62
N ALA A 109 -8.02 -2.05 -11.19
CA ALA A 109 -9.29 -2.75 -11.03
C ALA A 109 -9.19 -4.23 -11.40
N ASP A 110 -8.54 -4.56 -12.53
CA ASP A 110 -8.35 -5.94 -12.98
C ASP A 110 -7.65 -6.80 -11.91
N GLN A 111 -6.54 -6.32 -11.35
CA GLN A 111 -5.79 -7.05 -10.33
C GLN A 111 -6.52 -7.09 -8.99
N MET A 112 -7.13 -5.97 -8.56
CA MET A 112 -7.81 -5.88 -7.27
C MET A 112 -9.02 -6.82 -7.20
N ILE A 113 -9.81 -6.93 -8.28
CA ILE A 113 -10.91 -7.92 -8.37
C ILE A 113 -10.36 -9.34 -8.22
N SER A 114 -9.25 -9.65 -8.91
CA SER A 114 -8.61 -10.97 -8.78
C SER A 114 -8.06 -11.25 -7.38
N ARG A 115 -7.57 -10.26 -6.62
CA ARG A 115 -7.17 -10.44 -5.21
C ARG A 115 -8.35 -10.79 -4.33
N ILE A 116 -9.45 -10.06 -4.48
CA ILE A 116 -10.68 -10.29 -3.73
C ILE A 116 -11.27 -11.66 -4.08
N GLU A 117 -11.33 -12.02 -5.37
CA GLU A 117 -11.76 -13.35 -5.81
C GLU A 117 -10.91 -14.46 -5.19
N TYR A 118 -9.59 -14.30 -5.15
CA TYR A 118 -8.70 -15.30 -4.55
C TYR A 118 -9.00 -15.50 -3.05
N ILE A 119 -9.17 -14.41 -2.30
CA ILE A 119 -9.54 -14.48 -0.86
C ILE A 119 -10.88 -15.21 -0.68
N HIS A 120 -11.87 -14.87 -1.51
CA HIS A 120 -13.18 -15.52 -1.50
C HIS A 120 -13.07 -17.01 -1.86
N SER A 121 -12.19 -17.38 -2.81
CA SER A 121 -11.94 -18.79 -3.16
C SER A 121 -11.41 -19.61 -1.98
N LYS A 122 -10.70 -18.95 -1.06
CA LYS A 122 -10.18 -19.54 0.19
C LYS A 122 -11.16 -19.45 1.37
N ASN A 123 -12.44 -19.14 1.11
CA ASN A 123 -13.55 -19.15 2.06
C ASN A 123 -13.59 -17.97 3.05
N PHE A 124 -12.80 -16.92 2.81
CA PHE A 124 -12.78 -15.71 3.64
C PHE A 124 -13.33 -14.51 2.89
N ILE A 125 -13.84 -13.53 3.62
CA ILE A 125 -14.08 -12.15 3.18
C ILE A 125 -13.09 -11.23 3.92
N HIS A 126 -12.65 -10.15 3.28
CA HIS A 126 -11.64 -9.24 3.77
C HIS A 126 -12.19 -8.23 4.80
N ARG A 127 -13.34 -7.61 4.49
CA ARG A 127 -14.08 -6.65 5.34
C ARG A 127 -13.43 -5.29 5.61
N ASP A 128 -12.28 -5.01 5.00
CA ASP A 128 -11.63 -3.68 5.06
C ASP A 128 -10.90 -3.36 3.75
N VAL A 129 -11.63 -3.43 2.64
CA VAL A 129 -11.13 -3.07 1.30
C VAL A 129 -10.97 -1.54 1.23
N LYS A 130 -9.72 -1.08 1.13
CA LYS A 130 -9.33 0.34 1.07
C LYS A 130 -7.97 0.51 0.38
N PRO A 131 -7.62 1.69 -0.16
CA PRO A 131 -6.35 1.92 -0.85
C PRO A 131 -5.11 1.55 -0.04
N ASP A 132 -5.12 1.79 1.27
CA ASP A 132 -4.00 1.49 2.18
C ASP A 132 -3.67 -0.02 2.26
N ASN A 133 -4.66 -0.88 2.03
CA ASN A 133 -4.51 -2.34 2.12
C ASN A 133 -4.11 -2.98 0.78
N PHE A 134 -3.86 -2.18 -0.26
CA PHE A 134 -3.28 -2.64 -1.51
C PHE A 134 -1.91 -2.02 -1.72
N LEU A 135 -0.89 -2.85 -1.86
CA LEU A 135 0.50 -2.40 -2.01
C LEU A 135 1.07 -2.90 -3.33
N MET A 136 1.98 -2.14 -3.94
CA MET A 136 2.73 -2.66 -5.08
C MET A 136 3.88 -3.56 -4.61
N GLY A 137 4.24 -4.57 -5.41
CA GLY A 137 5.46 -5.35 -5.15
C GLY A 137 6.74 -4.53 -5.32
N LEU A 138 7.88 -5.13 -4.95
CA LEU A 138 9.21 -4.54 -5.13
C LEU A 138 9.94 -5.15 -6.34
N GLY A 139 10.86 -4.38 -6.93
CA GLY A 139 11.73 -4.81 -8.03
C GLY A 139 10.95 -5.42 -9.20
N LYS A 140 11.27 -6.68 -9.56
CA LYS A 140 10.60 -7.41 -10.66
C LYS A 140 9.10 -7.63 -10.46
N LYS A 141 8.59 -7.52 -9.23
CA LYS A 141 7.16 -7.58 -8.92
C LYS A 141 6.50 -6.19 -8.83
N GLY A 142 7.18 -5.14 -9.29
CA GLY A 142 6.74 -3.75 -9.19
C GLY A 142 5.44 -3.42 -9.94
N ASN A 143 5.01 -4.29 -10.86
CA ASN A 143 3.72 -4.21 -11.56
C ASN A 143 2.60 -5.03 -10.90
N LEU A 144 2.92 -5.78 -9.84
CA LEU A 144 1.97 -6.67 -9.16
C LEU A 144 1.35 -5.95 -7.96
N VAL A 145 0.02 -5.88 -7.94
CA VAL A 145 -0.74 -5.42 -6.77
C VAL A 145 -0.81 -6.55 -5.75
N TYR A 146 -0.58 -6.26 -4.48
CA TYR A 146 -0.75 -7.15 -3.34
C TYR A 146 -1.94 -6.69 -2.50
N ILE A 147 -2.52 -7.60 -1.73
CA ILE A 147 -3.51 -7.29 -0.70
C ILE A 147 -2.97 -7.71 0.68
N ILE A 148 -3.19 -6.86 1.69
CA ILE A 148 -2.67 -7.03 3.05
C ILE A 148 -3.75 -6.78 4.12
N ASP A 149 -3.39 -7.06 5.37
CA ASP A 149 -4.18 -6.86 6.60
C ASP A 149 -5.45 -7.73 6.68
N PHE A 150 -5.25 -9.01 7.03
CA PHE A 150 -6.33 -9.96 7.29
C PHE A 150 -6.87 -9.88 8.73
N GLY A 151 -6.51 -8.85 9.51
CA GLY A 151 -6.96 -8.73 10.91
C GLY A 151 -8.47 -8.64 11.05
N LEU A 152 -9.14 -8.02 10.06
CA LEU A 152 -10.60 -7.99 9.99
C LEU A 152 -11.21 -9.10 9.13
N ALA A 153 -10.43 -10.01 8.57
CA ALA A 153 -10.98 -11.05 7.71
C ALA A 153 -11.86 -12.04 8.49
N LYS A 154 -12.83 -12.65 7.82
CA LYS A 154 -13.75 -13.62 8.43
C LYS A 154 -14.12 -14.72 7.45
N LYS A 155 -14.26 -15.95 7.96
CA LYS A 155 -14.75 -17.08 7.17
C LYS A 155 -16.24 -16.88 6.85
N TYR A 156 -16.60 -16.91 5.57
CA TYR A 156 -17.99 -16.70 5.11
C TYR A 156 -18.71 -17.99 4.69
N ARG A 157 -17.97 -19.09 4.53
CA ARG A 157 -18.55 -20.40 4.26
C ARG A 157 -17.71 -21.52 4.86
N ASP A 158 -18.32 -22.67 5.09
CA ASP A 158 -17.55 -23.85 5.49
C ASP A 158 -16.55 -24.27 4.39
N ALA A 159 -15.38 -24.77 4.80
CA ALA A 159 -14.32 -25.10 3.84
C ALA A 159 -14.55 -26.43 3.12
N ARG A 160 -15.36 -27.33 3.69
CA ARG A 160 -15.66 -28.65 3.13
C ARG A 160 -17.00 -28.66 2.42
N THR A 161 -18.06 -28.17 3.07
CA THR A 161 -19.42 -28.20 2.51
C THR A 161 -19.75 -26.97 1.65
N HIS A 162 -18.92 -25.92 1.72
CA HIS A 162 -19.20 -24.61 1.13
C HIS A 162 -20.53 -23.98 1.58
N GLN A 163 -21.12 -24.46 2.68
CA GLN A 163 -22.32 -23.86 3.26
C GLN A 163 -22.01 -22.44 3.71
N HIS A 164 -22.77 -21.47 3.18
CA HIS A 164 -22.63 -20.06 3.50
C HIS A 164 -23.04 -19.78 4.95
N ILE A 165 -22.41 -18.80 5.60
CA ILE A 165 -22.86 -18.30 6.91
C ILE A 165 -24.31 -17.79 6.80
N PRO A 166 -25.11 -17.89 7.88
CA PRO A 166 -26.47 -17.37 7.86
C PRO A 166 -26.48 -15.84 7.83
N TYR A 167 -27.54 -15.28 7.26
CA TYR A 167 -27.82 -13.85 7.32
C TYR A 167 -28.02 -13.39 8.77
N ARG A 168 -27.49 -12.22 9.13
CA ARG A 168 -27.63 -11.61 10.45
C ARG A 168 -27.66 -10.10 10.34
N GLU A 169 -28.41 -9.47 11.24
CA GLU A 169 -28.50 -8.01 11.39
C GLU A 169 -27.92 -7.57 12.73
N ASN A 170 -28.06 -6.27 13.05
CA ASN A 170 -27.60 -5.66 14.30
C ASN A 170 -26.09 -5.84 14.57
N LYS A 171 -25.30 -5.86 13.50
CA LYS A 171 -23.83 -5.91 13.55
C LYS A 171 -23.26 -4.51 13.74
N ASN A 172 -22.17 -4.42 14.48
CA ASN A 172 -21.40 -3.19 14.56
C ASN A 172 -20.68 -2.94 13.23
N LEU A 173 -20.59 -1.66 12.84
CA LEU A 173 -19.79 -1.24 11.69
C LEU A 173 -18.34 -1.69 11.90
N THR A 174 -17.86 -2.52 10.97
CA THR A 174 -16.51 -3.06 10.95
C THR A 174 -15.82 -2.59 9.67
N GLY A 175 -14.55 -2.20 9.77
CA GLY A 175 -13.76 -1.64 8.66
C GLY A 175 -13.91 -0.11 8.53
N THR A 176 -13.43 0.41 7.41
CA THR A 176 -13.34 1.86 7.18
C THR A 176 -14.64 2.42 6.60
N ALA A 177 -15.37 3.22 7.39
CA ALA A 177 -16.69 3.77 7.04
C ALA A 177 -16.76 4.48 5.66
N ARG A 178 -15.66 5.09 5.22
CA ARG A 178 -15.55 5.75 3.90
C ARG A 178 -15.82 4.75 2.75
N TYR A 179 -15.31 3.52 2.86
CA TYR A 179 -15.39 2.52 1.80
C TYR A 179 -16.39 1.40 2.12
N ALA A 180 -16.88 1.29 3.36
CA ALA A 180 -17.86 0.28 3.76
C ALA A 180 -19.13 0.26 2.87
N SER A 181 -19.67 -0.92 2.56
CA SER A 181 -20.93 -1.07 1.82
C SER A 181 -22.11 -0.42 2.55
N ILE A 182 -23.21 -0.16 1.83
CA ILE A 182 -24.46 0.31 2.46
C ILE A 182 -24.96 -0.72 3.48
N ASN A 183 -24.95 -2.01 3.15
CA ASN A 183 -25.36 -3.08 4.06
C ASN A 183 -24.55 -3.08 5.37
N THR A 184 -23.24 -2.79 5.29
CA THR A 184 -22.39 -2.68 6.49
C THR A 184 -22.83 -1.53 7.40
N HIS A 185 -23.22 -0.38 6.83
CA HIS A 185 -23.77 0.73 7.61
C HIS A 185 -25.13 0.40 8.23
N LEU A 186 -25.94 -0.42 7.56
CA LEU A 186 -27.22 -0.91 8.06
C LEU A 186 -27.09 -2.04 9.10
N GLY A 187 -25.86 -2.40 9.49
CA GLY A 187 -25.60 -3.43 10.49
C GLY A 187 -25.90 -4.85 10.00
N ILE A 188 -25.91 -5.07 8.68
CA ILE A 188 -26.05 -6.40 8.09
C ILE A 188 -24.68 -7.10 8.09
N GLU A 189 -24.66 -8.40 8.38
CA GLU A 189 -23.43 -9.20 8.29
C GLU A 189 -22.87 -9.12 6.87
N GLN A 190 -21.55 -8.91 6.78
CA GLN A 190 -20.88 -8.78 5.48
C GLN A 190 -20.75 -10.14 4.79
N SER A 191 -20.81 -10.13 3.47
CA SER A 191 -20.45 -11.25 2.59
C SER A 191 -19.60 -10.78 1.42
N ARG A 192 -19.43 -11.64 0.39
CA ARG A 192 -18.59 -11.36 -0.78
C ARG A 192 -18.99 -10.10 -1.54
N ARG A 193 -20.28 -9.75 -1.54
CA ARG A 193 -20.79 -8.55 -2.24
C ARG A 193 -20.26 -7.26 -1.62
N ASP A 194 -20.02 -7.26 -0.32
CA ASP A 194 -19.61 -6.07 0.43
C ASP A 194 -18.14 -5.70 0.17
N ASP A 195 -17.26 -6.69 0.01
CA ASP A 195 -15.88 -6.47 -0.42
C ASP A 195 -15.82 -5.88 -1.84
N LEU A 196 -16.68 -6.36 -2.75
CA LEU A 196 -16.75 -5.86 -4.12
C LEU A 196 -17.39 -4.46 -4.22
N GLU A 197 -18.46 -4.18 -3.46
CA GLU A 197 -19.05 -2.83 -3.39
C GLU A 197 -18.03 -1.83 -2.83
N SER A 198 -17.28 -2.23 -1.78
CA SER A 198 -16.21 -1.42 -1.22
C SER A 198 -15.12 -1.12 -2.25
N LEU A 199 -14.72 -2.10 -3.06
CA LEU A 199 -13.81 -1.88 -4.18
C LEU A 199 -14.37 -0.87 -5.19
N GLY A 200 -15.67 -0.92 -5.50
CA GLY A 200 -16.30 0.06 -6.39
C GLY A 200 -16.16 1.51 -5.87
N TYR A 201 -16.33 1.73 -4.56
CA TYR A 201 -16.08 3.02 -3.95
C TYR A 201 -14.60 3.42 -3.97
N VAL A 202 -13.67 2.47 -3.84
CA VAL A 202 -12.23 2.72 -3.98
C VAL A 202 -11.87 3.16 -5.41
N LEU A 203 -12.41 2.50 -6.43
CA LEU A 203 -12.21 2.88 -7.82
C LEU A 203 -12.76 4.28 -8.12
N MET A 204 -13.96 4.59 -7.62
CA MET A 204 -14.54 5.93 -7.74
C MET A 204 -13.76 6.98 -6.96
N TYR A 205 -13.18 6.63 -5.81
CA TYR A 205 -12.29 7.52 -5.07
C TYR A 205 -11.04 7.88 -5.88
N PHE A 206 -10.43 6.93 -6.58
CA PHE A 206 -9.28 7.21 -7.46
C PHE A 206 -9.65 8.09 -8.65
N ASN A 207 -10.83 7.87 -9.22
CA ASN A 207 -11.37 8.71 -10.30
C ASN A 207 -11.61 10.16 -9.84
N LEU A 208 -12.30 10.33 -8.69
CA LEU A 208 -12.80 11.62 -8.23
C LEU A 208 -11.80 12.45 -7.39
N GLY A 209 -10.73 11.85 -6.86
CA GLY A 209 -9.87 12.50 -5.86
C GLY A 209 -10.43 12.45 -4.43
N SER A 210 -11.76 12.43 -4.31
CA SER A 210 -12.50 12.27 -3.05
C SER A 210 -13.93 11.76 -3.31
N LEU A 211 -14.53 11.13 -2.30
CA LEU A 211 -15.92 10.68 -2.31
C LEU A 211 -16.84 11.74 -1.67
N PRO A 212 -18.11 11.88 -2.10
CA PRO A 212 -19.00 12.96 -1.68
C PRO A 212 -19.45 12.90 -0.21
N TRP A 213 -19.11 11.81 0.49
CA TRP A 213 -19.32 11.64 1.93
C TRP A 213 -18.04 11.83 2.77
N GLN A 214 -16.98 12.41 2.19
CA GLN A 214 -15.79 12.83 2.93
C GLN A 214 -15.99 14.23 3.55
N GLY A 215 -15.25 14.51 4.63
CA GLY A 215 -15.24 15.84 5.27
C GLY A 215 -16.49 16.20 6.08
N LEU A 216 -17.45 15.28 6.22
CA LEU A 216 -18.66 15.50 7.02
C LEU A 216 -18.29 15.72 8.49
N LYS A 217 -18.67 16.88 9.03
CA LYS A 217 -18.54 17.22 10.45
C LYS A 217 -19.55 16.41 11.26
N ALA A 218 -19.22 16.04 12.49
CA ALA A 218 -20.12 15.41 13.46
C ALA A 218 -19.51 15.56 14.87
N ALA A 219 -20.34 15.55 15.92
CA ALA A 219 -19.82 15.67 17.29
C ALA A 219 -19.22 14.35 17.79
N THR A 220 -19.80 13.22 17.37
CA THR A 220 -19.31 11.89 17.75
C THR A 220 -18.98 11.04 16.53
N LYS A 221 -18.15 10.01 16.75
CA LYS A 221 -17.81 9.02 15.72
C LYS A 221 -19.04 8.28 15.18
N ARG A 222 -19.99 7.96 16.06
CA ARG A 222 -21.27 7.33 15.70
C ARG A 222 -22.08 8.23 14.75
N GLN A 223 -22.27 9.50 15.13
CA GLN A 223 -22.95 10.47 14.28
C GLN A 223 -22.24 10.67 12.94
N LYS A 224 -20.90 10.62 12.92
CA LYS A 224 -20.13 10.69 11.67
C LYS A 224 -20.46 9.51 10.75
N TYR A 225 -20.59 8.31 11.30
CA TYR A 225 -20.94 7.11 10.54
C TYR A 225 -22.38 7.15 10.03
N GLU A 226 -23.33 7.60 10.86
CA GLU A 226 -24.72 7.83 10.47
C GLU A 226 -24.80 8.84 9.30
N ARG A 227 -24.10 9.98 9.37
CA ARG A 227 -24.05 10.97 8.28
C ARG A 227 -23.43 10.44 6.99
N ILE A 228 -22.38 9.61 7.09
CA ILE A 228 -21.78 8.95 5.92
C ILE A 228 -22.79 7.97 5.30
N SER A 229 -23.47 7.18 6.14
CA SER A 229 -24.51 6.23 5.71
C SER A 229 -25.62 6.95 4.96
N GLU A 230 -26.22 7.99 5.56
CA GLU A 230 -27.26 8.82 4.96
C GLU A 230 -26.81 9.40 3.62
N LYS A 231 -25.58 9.93 3.55
CA LYS A 231 -25.05 10.50 2.31
C LYS A 231 -24.83 9.44 1.23
N LYS A 232 -24.40 8.23 1.58
CA LYS A 232 -24.27 7.10 0.64
C LYS A 232 -25.62 6.65 0.08
N MET A 233 -26.62 6.51 0.94
CA MET A 233 -27.97 6.08 0.54
C MET A 233 -28.68 7.13 -0.30
N SER A 234 -28.48 8.42 0.00
CA SER A 234 -29.07 9.54 -0.75
C SER A 234 -28.29 9.95 -2.00
N THR A 235 -27.16 9.32 -2.30
CA THR A 235 -26.39 9.58 -3.54
C THR A 235 -26.62 8.43 -4.52
N PRO A 236 -27.45 8.60 -5.57
CA PRO A 236 -27.61 7.60 -6.61
C PRO A 236 -26.27 7.24 -7.27
N ILE A 237 -26.15 6.01 -7.77
CA ILE A 237 -24.91 5.53 -8.40
C ILE A 237 -24.58 6.37 -9.64
N GLU A 238 -25.59 6.75 -10.41
CA GLU A 238 -25.49 7.57 -11.62
C GLU A 238 -24.97 8.97 -11.29
N VAL A 239 -25.32 9.50 -10.11
CA VAL A 239 -24.82 10.79 -9.60
C VAL A 239 -23.36 10.65 -9.15
N LEU A 240 -23.04 9.58 -8.42
CA LEU A 240 -21.66 9.29 -8.00
C LEU A 240 -20.72 9.13 -9.20
N CYS A 241 -21.17 8.43 -10.24
CA CYS A 241 -20.38 8.10 -11.42
C CYS A 241 -20.51 9.12 -12.56
N LYS A 242 -21.20 10.25 -12.33
CA LYS A 242 -21.44 11.27 -13.36
C LYS A 242 -20.12 11.77 -13.95
N GLY A 243 -20.01 11.74 -15.29
CA GLY A 243 -18.82 12.18 -16.01
C GLY A 243 -17.71 11.14 -16.15
N TYR A 244 -17.91 9.92 -15.63
CA TYR A 244 -17.01 8.78 -15.81
C TYR A 244 -17.66 7.70 -16.70
N PRO A 245 -16.87 6.77 -17.26
CA PRO A 245 -17.39 5.65 -18.05
C PRO A 245 -18.50 4.87 -17.33
N SER A 246 -19.54 4.47 -18.06
CA SER A 246 -20.73 3.82 -17.49
C SER A 246 -20.41 2.50 -16.78
N GLU A 247 -19.30 1.85 -17.11
CA GLU A 247 -18.79 0.65 -16.48
C GLU A 247 -18.67 0.77 -14.95
N PHE A 248 -18.30 1.95 -14.43
CA PHE A 248 -18.21 2.15 -12.98
C PHE A 248 -19.58 2.09 -12.29
N ALA A 249 -20.60 2.68 -12.93
CA ALA A 249 -21.99 2.59 -12.46
C ALA A 249 -22.52 1.16 -12.59
N THR A 250 -22.28 0.51 -13.72
CA THR A 250 -22.66 -0.90 -13.95
C THR A 250 -22.03 -1.83 -12.92
N TYR A 251 -20.75 -1.65 -12.59
CA TYR A 251 -20.04 -2.41 -11.55
C TYR A 251 -20.73 -2.25 -10.19
N LEU A 252 -21.00 -1.01 -9.75
CA LEU A 252 -21.63 -0.74 -8.45
C LEU A 252 -23.07 -1.27 -8.40
N ASN A 253 -23.84 -1.09 -9.47
CA ASN A 253 -25.20 -1.62 -9.58
C ASN A 253 -25.20 -3.15 -9.50
N PHE A 254 -24.28 -3.83 -10.18
CA PHE A 254 -24.11 -5.28 -10.08
C PHE A 254 -23.82 -5.71 -8.64
N CYS A 255 -22.89 -5.04 -7.95
CA CYS A 255 -22.54 -5.37 -6.57
C CYS A 255 -23.75 -5.21 -5.62
N ARG A 256 -24.54 -4.15 -5.80
CA ARG A 256 -25.75 -3.89 -5.01
C ARG A 256 -26.90 -4.86 -5.31
N SER A 257 -26.96 -5.43 -6.51
CA SER A 257 -28.01 -6.41 -6.88
C SER A 257 -27.75 -7.82 -6.35
N LEU A 258 -26.52 -8.13 -5.93
CA LEU A 258 -26.17 -9.45 -5.40
C LEU A 258 -26.93 -9.74 -4.10
N ARG A 259 -27.52 -10.94 -4.01
CA ARG A 259 -28.05 -11.49 -2.75
C ARG A 259 -26.92 -11.75 -1.77
N PHE A 260 -27.27 -11.94 -0.51
CA PHE A 260 -26.30 -12.12 0.57
C PHE A 260 -25.35 -13.30 0.34
N ASP A 261 -25.86 -14.40 -0.19
CA ASP A 261 -25.13 -15.66 -0.40
C ASP A 261 -24.79 -15.94 -1.87
N ASP A 262 -25.03 -14.99 -2.78
CA ASP A 262 -24.66 -15.14 -4.19
C ASP A 262 -23.14 -15.28 -4.35
N LYS A 263 -22.72 -16.11 -5.31
CA LYS A 263 -21.35 -16.11 -5.82
C LYS A 263 -21.25 -15.02 -6.89
N PRO A 264 -20.48 -13.94 -6.68
CA PRO A 264 -20.28 -12.92 -7.70
C PRO A 264 -19.66 -13.50 -8.97
N ASP A 265 -20.05 -12.98 -10.13
CA ASP A 265 -19.36 -13.22 -11.39
C ASP A 265 -18.17 -12.27 -11.52
N TYR A 266 -17.04 -12.65 -10.93
CA TYR A 266 -15.80 -11.86 -10.98
C TYR A 266 -15.27 -11.71 -12.41
N SER A 267 -15.56 -12.67 -13.29
CA SER A 267 -15.12 -12.64 -14.69
C SER A 267 -15.85 -11.54 -15.45
N TYR A 268 -17.18 -11.46 -15.29
CA TYR A 268 -17.98 -10.36 -15.84
C TYR A 268 -17.47 -9.00 -15.39
N LEU A 269 -17.21 -8.82 -14.08
CA LEU A 269 -16.73 -7.55 -13.53
C LEU A 269 -15.37 -7.14 -14.08
N ARG A 270 -14.43 -8.09 -14.27
CA ARG A 270 -13.16 -7.81 -14.95
C ARG A 270 -13.36 -7.49 -16.42
N GLN A 271 -14.20 -8.26 -17.12
CA GLN A 271 -14.42 -8.09 -18.54
C GLN A 271 -15.02 -6.73 -18.87
N LEU A 272 -15.89 -6.20 -17.99
CA LEU A 272 -16.43 -4.86 -18.08
C LEU A 272 -15.32 -3.80 -18.24
N PHE A 273 -14.32 -3.83 -17.33
CA PHE A 273 -13.21 -2.89 -17.36
C PHE A 273 -12.18 -3.20 -18.46
N ARG A 274 -11.93 -4.47 -18.79
CA ARG A 274 -11.06 -4.87 -19.92
C ARG A 274 -11.61 -4.40 -21.26
N ASN A 275 -12.92 -4.54 -21.49
CA ASN A 275 -13.58 -4.06 -22.69
C ASN A 275 -13.44 -2.55 -22.83
N LEU A 276 -13.68 -1.80 -21.74
CA LEU A 276 -13.45 -0.36 -21.72
C LEU A 276 -11.99 -0.01 -22.00
N PHE A 277 -11.04 -0.72 -21.38
CA PHE A 277 -9.61 -0.51 -21.58
C PHE A 277 -9.21 -0.64 -23.06
N HIS A 278 -9.70 -1.68 -23.75
CA HIS A 278 -9.45 -1.88 -25.17
C HIS A 278 -10.14 -0.81 -26.04
N ARG A 279 -11.38 -0.42 -25.74
CA ARG A 279 -12.09 0.63 -26.51
C ARG A 279 -11.44 2.01 -26.38
N GLN A 280 -10.76 2.28 -25.27
CA GLN A 280 -9.96 3.49 -25.08
C GLN A 280 -8.60 3.43 -25.80
N GLY A 281 -8.25 2.31 -26.43
CA GLY A 281 -6.98 2.15 -27.14
C GLY A 281 -5.76 2.07 -26.21
N PHE A 282 -5.94 1.75 -24.93
CA PHE A 282 -4.82 1.65 -23.99
C PHE A 282 -4.00 0.37 -24.25
N SER A 283 -2.69 0.48 -24.09
CA SER A 283 -1.77 -0.66 -24.13
C SER A 283 -1.66 -1.31 -22.75
N TYR A 284 -1.75 -2.64 -22.69
CA TYR A 284 -1.61 -3.41 -21.46
C TYR A 284 -0.11 -3.67 -21.16
N ASP A 285 0.61 -2.59 -20.86
CA ASP A 285 2.06 -2.54 -20.69
C ASP A 285 2.50 -2.49 -19.22
N TYR A 286 1.54 -2.52 -18.29
CA TYR A 286 1.75 -2.32 -16.85
C TYR A 286 2.43 -0.98 -16.49
N VAL A 287 2.29 0.04 -17.34
CA VAL A 287 2.78 1.39 -17.08
C VAL A 287 1.68 2.19 -16.39
N PHE A 288 1.85 2.41 -15.09
CA PHE A 288 0.99 3.24 -14.26
C PHE A 288 1.50 4.69 -14.20
N ASP A 289 0.68 5.62 -13.70
CA ASP A 289 1.01 7.04 -13.66
C ASP A 289 2.32 7.34 -12.91
N TRP A 290 2.55 6.65 -11.79
CA TRP A 290 3.77 6.82 -11.00
C TRP A 290 5.03 6.33 -11.71
N ASN A 291 4.91 5.43 -12.70
CA ASN A 291 6.06 5.05 -13.52
C ASN A 291 6.53 6.24 -14.36
N MET A 292 5.59 6.97 -14.96
CA MET A 292 5.88 8.14 -15.79
C MET A 292 6.50 9.29 -14.98
N LEU A 293 5.99 9.53 -13.77
CA LEU A 293 6.54 10.56 -12.87
C LEU A 293 7.97 10.24 -12.39
N LYS A 294 8.29 8.96 -12.17
CA LYS A 294 9.65 8.53 -11.82
C LYS A 294 10.64 8.75 -12.98
N PHE A 295 10.22 8.48 -14.22
CA PHE A 295 11.05 8.75 -15.40
C PHE A 295 11.24 10.24 -15.66
N GLY A 296 10.18 11.05 -15.51
CA GLY A 296 10.24 12.50 -15.63
C GLY A 296 11.21 13.13 -14.62
N ALA A 297 11.09 12.75 -13.34
CA ALA A 297 11.97 13.25 -12.27
C ALA A 297 13.44 12.83 -12.44
N ASN A 298 13.71 11.66 -13.01
CA ASN A 298 15.08 11.22 -13.31
C ASN A 298 15.72 12.06 -14.42
N ARG A 299 14.98 12.41 -15.48
CA ARG A 299 15.49 13.29 -16.53
C ARG A 299 15.85 14.67 -16.00
N THR A 300 14.99 15.26 -15.17
CA THR A 300 15.26 16.57 -14.57
C THR A 300 16.45 16.52 -13.61
N ALA A 301 16.61 15.44 -12.85
CA ALA A 301 17.76 15.27 -11.96
C ALA A 301 19.09 15.12 -12.75
N GLU A 302 19.06 14.37 -13.86
CA GLU A 302 20.22 14.23 -14.76
C GLU A 302 20.56 15.54 -15.48
N GLU A 303 19.56 16.33 -15.88
CA GLU A 303 19.75 17.67 -16.45
C GLU A 303 20.36 18.64 -15.44
N VAL A 304 19.85 18.69 -14.21
CA VAL A 304 20.42 19.54 -13.13
C VAL A 304 21.84 19.12 -12.78
N GLU A 305 22.15 17.82 -12.79
CA GLU A 305 23.50 17.34 -12.56
C GLU A 305 24.45 17.63 -13.73
N ARG A 306 23.93 17.59 -14.97
CA ARG A 306 24.66 18.01 -16.17
C ARG A 306 24.95 19.50 -16.16
N GLU A 307 23.97 20.34 -15.84
CA GLU A 307 24.16 21.80 -15.70
C GLU A 307 25.17 22.14 -14.60
N ARG A 308 25.16 21.40 -13.48
CA ARG A 308 26.18 21.54 -12.43
C ARG A 308 27.58 21.19 -12.94
N ARG A 309 27.73 20.08 -13.69
CA ARG A 309 29.02 19.69 -14.28
C ARG A 309 29.51 20.72 -15.30
N GLU A 310 28.63 21.21 -16.17
CA GLU A 310 28.95 22.26 -17.13
C GLU A 310 29.35 23.58 -16.44
N ARG A 311 28.71 23.93 -15.31
CA ARG A 311 29.07 25.10 -14.50
C ARG A 311 30.42 24.96 -13.82
N ASP A 312 30.71 23.77 -13.28
CA ASP A 312 32.00 23.46 -12.64
C ASP A 312 33.15 23.44 -13.67
N GLU A 313 32.90 22.95 -14.89
CA GLU A 313 33.87 23.00 -16.00
C GLU A 313 34.15 24.42 -16.50
N ARG A 314 33.12 25.29 -16.57
CA ARG A 314 33.28 26.72 -16.88
C ARG A 314 34.08 27.45 -15.80
N MET A 315 33.85 27.14 -14.52
CA MET A 315 34.65 27.71 -13.42
C MET A 315 36.11 27.22 -13.43
N ARG A 316 36.38 25.98 -13.88
CA ARG A 316 37.75 25.48 -14.07
C ARG A 316 38.47 26.17 -15.22
N HIS A 317 37.79 26.43 -16.34
CA HIS A 317 38.36 27.17 -17.49
C HIS A 317 38.58 28.66 -17.21
N SER A 318 37.77 29.26 -16.33
CA SER A 318 37.95 30.66 -15.92
C SER A 318 39.12 30.88 -14.94
N ARG A 319 39.68 29.81 -14.35
CA ARG A 319 40.80 29.86 -13.39
C ARG A 319 42.19 29.68 -14.00
N ASN A 320 42.31 29.42 -15.31
CA ASN A 320 43.60 29.35 -16.00
C ASN A 320 43.67 30.26 -17.24
N PRO A 321 43.75 31.60 -17.08
CA PRO A 321 44.10 32.50 -18.17
C PRO A 321 45.61 32.74 -18.19
N ALA A 322 46.43 31.71 -18.45
CA ALA A 322 47.88 31.91 -18.66
C ALA A 322 48.53 30.72 -19.40
N ALA A 323 48.36 30.71 -20.73
CA ALA A 323 49.40 30.27 -21.68
C ALA A 323 48.93 30.57 -23.12
N ARG A 324 48.86 31.85 -23.47
CA ARG A 324 48.88 32.30 -24.87
C ARG A 324 50.12 33.19 -25.03
N GLY A 325 51.22 32.59 -25.49
CA GLY A 325 52.44 33.28 -25.89
C GLY A 325 52.62 33.23 -27.41
N ILE A 326 52.38 34.39 -28.04
CA ILE A 326 52.99 35.07 -29.21
C ILE A 326 53.53 34.22 -30.40
N PRO A 327 53.25 34.64 -31.67
CA PRO A 327 53.65 33.94 -32.88
C PRO A 327 55.09 34.28 -33.32
N ALA A 328 55.80 33.31 -33.89
CA ALA A 328 56.98 33.55 -34.72
C ALA A 328 56.92 32.69 -35.99
N ALA A 329 57.04 33.35 -37.14
CA ALA A 329 57.11 32.73 -38.46
C ALA A 329 58.55 32.36 -38.81
N SER A 330 58.79 31.15 -39.32
CA SER A 330 59.63 30.83 -40.50
C SER A 330 60.04 29.34 -40.52
N GLY A 331 59.99 28.72 -41.71
CA GLY A 331 60.83 27.56 -42.07
C GLY A 331 60.19 26.15 -42.06
N ARG A 332 59.87 25.64 -43.24
CA ARG A 332 59.66 24.22 -43.68
C ARG A 332 60.86 23.28 -43.34
N PRO A 333 60.82 21.95 -43.65
CA PRO A 333 59.79 20.91 -43.54
C PRO A 333 60.29 19.62 -42.80
N ARG A 334 59.38 18.65 -42.57
CA ARG A 334 59.62 17.21 -42.23
C ARG A 334 60.56 16.49 -43.24
N PRO A 335 61.00 15.21 -43.08
CA PRO A 335 60.88 14.20 -41.99
C PRO A 335 62.18 13.37 -41.69
N THR A 336 62.15 12.43 -40.73
CA THR A 336 62.81 11.06 -40.65
C THR A 336 63.05 10.67 -39.18
N GLN A 337 62.41 9.62 -38.63
CA GLN A 337 62.78 8.19 -38.58
C GLN A 337 63.77 7.81 -37.46
N ASP A 338 63.38 6.74 -36.73
CA ASP A 338 64.14 5.75 -35.96
C ASP A 338 64.69 6.02 -34.54
N GLY A 339 64.51 5.00 -33.68
CA GLY A 339 65.44 4.69 -32.58
C GLY A 339 64.83 4.45 -31.20
N ALA A 340 64.42 3.21 -30.89
CA ALA A 340 64.51 2.66 -29.53
C ALA A 340 65.95 2.10 -29.29
N PRO A 341 66.33 1.50 -28.15
CA PRO A 341 65.83 1.52 -26.76
C PRO A 341 66.96 1.81 -25.71
N ALA A 342 66.63 1.87 -24.40
CA ALA A 342 67.38 1.20 -23.30
C ALA A 342 67.03 1.73 -21.88
N THR A 343 66.73 0.79 -21.00
CA THR A 343 66.78 0.82 -19.51
C THR A 343 68.25 0.69 -19.02
N PRO A 344 68.60 0.65 -17.70
CA PRO A 344 67.81 0.61 -16.45
C PRO A 344 68.28 1.55 -15.31
N LEU A 345 67.53 1.60 -14.19
CA LEU A 345 67.97 1.40 -12.80
C LEU A 345 66.96 1.97 -11.77
N THR A 346 66.43 1.07 -10.93
CA THR A 346 65.74 1.28 -9.62
C THR A 346 66.77 1.43 -8.48
N PRO A 347 66.44 1.66 -7.18
CA PRO A 347 65.14 1.77 -6.46
C PRO A 347 65.07 3.09 -5.60
N THR A 348 64.00 3.52 -4.90
CA THR A 348 63.22 2.93 -3.79
C THR A 348 62.03 3.83 -3.41
N SER A 349 60.93 3.18 -2.98
CA SER A 349 59.90 3.58 -1.98
C SER A 349 59.25 4.97 -2.02
N HIS A 350 57.92 5.02 -2.25
CA HIS A 350 56.92 5.35 -1.21
C HIS A 350 55.48 5.17 -1.73
N THR A 351 54.62 4.74 -0.81
CA THR A 351 53.20 4.39 -0.88
C THR A 351 52.26 5.55 -1.25
N ALA A 352 51.25 5.31 -2.12
CA ALA A 352 49.91 5.91 -2.00
C ALA A 352 48.87 5.21 -2.90
N ASN A 353 47.83 4.68 -2.26
CA ASN A 353 46.59 4.13 -2.83
C ASN A 353 45.72 5.22 -3.47
N THR A 354 45.23 4.99 -4.70
CA THR A 354 44.03 5.65 -5.23
C THR A 354 43.10 4.61 -5.86
N SER A 355 42.15 4.10 -5.08
CA SER A 355 41.04 3.29 -5.57
C SER A 355 39.89 4.21 -6.02
N SER A 356 39.60 4.20 -7.32
CA SER A 356 38.39 4.81 -7.91
C SER A 356 37.11 4.11 -7.40
N PRO A 357 36.00 4.81 -7.15
CA PRO A 357 34.75 4.15 -6.78
C PRO A 357 34.06 3.52 -8.00
N ARG A 358 33.70 2.24 -7.88
CA ARG A 358 32.86 1.49 -8.84
C ARG A 358 31.43 2.08 -8.92
N PRO A 359 30.73 1.90 -10.05
CA PRO A 359 29.38 2.42 -10.23
C PRO A 359 28.35 1.61 -9.43
N VAL A 360 27.46 2.33 -8.76
CA VAL A 360 26.34 1.84 -7.95
C VAL A 360 25.31 1.13 -8.84
N THR A 361 24.93 -0.10 -8.46
CA THR A 361 23.98 -0.93 -9.22
C THR A 361 22.54 -0.42 -9.08
N GLY A 362 21.71 -0.66 -10.11
CA GLY A 362 20.32 -0.13 -10.19
C GLY A 362 19.42 -0.47 -8.99
N MET A 363 19.68 -1.57 -8.29
CA MET A 363 18.94 -1.97 -7.07
C MET A 363 19.09 -0.96 -5.93
N GLU A 364 20.26 -0.35 -5.75
CA GLU A 364 20.47 0.64 -4.67
C GLU A 364 19.77 1.98 -4.92
N ARG A 365 19.54 2.31 -6.20
CA ARG A 365 18.83 3.53 -6.61
C ARG A 365 17.31 3.40 -6.42
N GLU A 366 16.72 2.26 -6.80
CA GLU A 366 15.30 1.98 -6.51
C GLU A 366 15.02 1.95 -4.99
N ARG A 367 15.96 1.40 -4.20
CA ARG A 367 15.91 1.40 -2.72
C ARG A 367 15.86 2.81 -2.13
N LYS A 368 16.66 3.76 -2.62
CA LYS A 368 16.65 5.15 -2.11
C LYS A 368 15.37 5.92 -2.44
N VAL A 369 14.69 5.59 -3.55
CA VAL A 369 13.44 6.27 -3.96
C VAL A 369 12.24 5.79 -3.14
N SER A 370 12.12 4.49 -2.86
CA SER A 370 11.10 3.96 -1.95
C SER A 370 11.21 4.58 -0.54
N MET A 371 12.46 4.77 -0.08
CA MET A 371 12.79 5.44 1.18
C MET A 371 12.50 6.96 1.18
N ARG A 372 12.52 7.63 0.01
CA ARG A 372 12.18 9.06 -0.12
C ARG A 372 10.68 9.31 -0.06
N LEU A 373 9.84 8.43 -0.61
CA LEU A 373 8.38 8.53 -0.50
C LEU A 373 7.92 8.50 0.97
N HIS A 374 8.62 7.75 1.83
CA HIS A 374 8.35 7.69 3.28
C HIS A 374 8.89 8.89 4.08
N ARG A 375 9.70 9.77 3.48
CA ARG A 375 10.34 10.91 4.17
C ARG A 375 9.61 12.26 4.00
N GLY A 376 8.57 12.31 3.17
CA GLY A 376 7.96 13.59 2.74
C GLY A 376 6.46 13.78 3.00
N ALA A 377 5.76 12.79 3.58
CA ALA A 377 4.35 12.96 3.90
C ALA A 377 4.19 13.51 5.33
N PRO A 378 3.48 14.63 5.55
CA PRO A 378 3.03 14.98 6.90
C PRO A 378 2.15 13.85 7.41
N VAL A 379 2.27 13.53 8.71
CA VAL A 379 1.45 12.54 9.41
C VAL A 379 0.00 13.03 9.37
N ASN A 380 -0.73 12.67 8.32
CA ASN A 380 -2.17 12.86 8.29
C ASN A 380 -2.74 11.80 9.22
N VAL A 381 -3.31 12.25 10.33
CA VAL A 381 -4.09 11.42 11.26
C VAL A 381 -5.26 10.83 10.48
N SER A 382 -5.03 9.68 9.85
CA SER A 382 -6.09 8.85 9.30
C SER A 382 -6.99 8.47 10.47
N SER A 383 -8.31 8.58 10.31
CA SER A 383 -9.27 8.40 11.40
C SER A 383 -9.47 6.93 11.80
N SER A 384 -8.38 6.19 11.92
CA SER A 384 -8.28 4.80 12.38
C SER A 384 -8.04 4.72 13.89
N ASP A 385 -8.60 5.63 14.69
CA ASP A 385 -8.65 5.46 16.13
C ASP A 385 -9.70 4.40 16.46
N LEU A 386 -9.21 3.20 16.68
CA LEU A 386 -9.97 2.06 17.18
C LEU A 386 -10.19 2.21 18.69
N THR A 387 -11.48 2.34 19.01
CA THR A 387 -12.16 1.80 20.20
C THR A 387 -11.42 1.83 21.54
N GLY A 388 -11.82 2.75 22.42
CA GLY A 388 -11.41 2.66 23.83
C GLY A 388 -11.86 3.77 24.77
N ARG A 389 -13.07 4.33 24.65
CA ARG A 389 -13.74 5.04 25.76
C ARG A 389 -15.25 4.85 25.65
N GLN A 390 -15.79 3.99 26.49
CA GLN A 390 -17.20 4.04 26.87
C GLN A 390 -17.24 4.37 28.35
N ASP A 391 -17.89 5.48 28.65
CA ASP A 391 -18.17 5.95 29.99
C ASP A 391 -19.04 4.97 30.76
N THR A 392 -18.67 4.77 32.02
CA THR A 392 -19.45 4.06 33.02
C THR A 392 -20.69 4.88 33.37
N SER A 393 -21.85 4.52 32.84
CA SER A 393 -23.14 4.93 33.45
C SER A 393 -23.66 3.81 34.33
N ARG A 394 -23.50 3.99 35.65
CA ARG A 394 -24.17 3.20 36.70
C ARG A 394 -25.68 3.21 36.45
N MET A 395 -26.28 2.05 36.23
CA MET A 395 -27.72 1.88 36.45
C MET A 395 -27.96 1.64 37.94
N SER A 396 -28.68 2.58 38.55
CA SER A 396 -29.24 2.45 39.88
C SER A 396 -30.38 1.42 39.85
N THR A 397 -30.26 0.38 40.64
CA THR A 397 -31.35 -0.56 40.94
C THR A 397 -32.37 0.13 41.85
N SER A 398 -33.52 0.51 41.29
CA SER A 398 -34.73 0.78 42.06
C SER A 398 -35.52 -0.53 42.21
N GLN A 399 -35.42 -1.13 43.39
CA GLN A 399 -36.37 -2.12 43.87
C GLN A 399 -37.75 -1.45 43.98
N ASN A 400 -38.75 -2.00 43.30
CA ASN A 400 -40.15 -1.82 43.67
C ASN A 400 -40.75 -3.20 43.90
N SER A 401 -40.86 -3.51 45.18
CA SER A 401 -41.58 -4.62 45.80
C SER A 401 -43.09 -4.51 45.56
N ILE A 402 -43.70 -5.58 45.07
CA ILE A 402 -45.15 -5.84 45.16
C ILE A 402 -45.30 -7.15 45.94
N PRO A 403 -46.01 -7.17 47.08
CA PRO A 403 -46.19 -8.38 47.86
C PRO A 403 -47.35 -9.22 47.30
N PHE A 404 -47.13 -10.53 47.19
CA PHE A 404 -48.18 -11.53 47.02
C PHE A 404 -48.49 -12.12 48.39
N ASP A 405 -49.71 -11.91 48.86
CA ASP A 405 -50.30 -12.57 50.01
C ASP A 405 -50.47 -14.07 49.75
N HIS A 406 -49.97 -14.91 50.67
CA HIS A 406 -50.42 -16.29 50.80
C HIS A 406 -50.72 -16.60 52.26
N HIS A 407 -51.92 -17.16 52.46
CA HIS A 407 -52.55 -17.53 53.72
C HIS A 407 -51.63 -18.20 54.75
N GLY A 408 -51.80 -17.77 55.99
CA GLY A 408 -51.09 -18.27 57.16
C GLY A 408 -51.66 -19.56 57.74
N LYS A 409 -50.82 -20.15 58.58
CA LYS A 409 -51.15 -20.78 59.86
C LYS A 409 -49.95 -20.62 60.78
#